data_AF-A0A2T4LPC3-F1
#
_entry.id   AF-A0A2T4LPC3-F1
#
_cell.length_a   1.000
_cell.length_b   1.000
_cell.length_c   1.000
_cell.angle_alpha   90.00
_cell.angle_beta   90.00
_cell.angle_gamma   90.00
#
_symmetry.space_group_name_H-M   'P 1'
#
loop_
_entity.id
_entity.type
_entity.pdbx_description
1 polymer ?
#
loop_
_entity_poly.entity_id
_entity_poly.type
_entity_poly.pdbx_seq_one_letter_code
_entity_poly.pdbx_strand_id
1 'polypeptide(L)'
;MTFNILILLIVLIVFQLIIGHLLHDVGFSYTKSILLMCLPLGIGLFYLQLFYYERKYPNWHVSIKTKIRLKYMYILTFFEYVAVYI
;
A
#
# COMPACT_ATOMS: atom_id res chain seq x y z
N MET A 1 15.54 4.16 22.93
CA MET A 1 14.10 3.97 22.63
C MET A 1 13.57 5.02 21.66
N THR A 2 13.73 6.32 21.93
CA THR A 2 13.31 7.41 21.02
C THR A 2 13.93 7.32 19.62
N PHE A 3 15.21 6.96 19.52
CA PHE A 3 15.91 6.79 18.23
C PHE A 3 15.36 5.62 17.40
N ASN A 4 15.03 4.49 18.03
CA ASN A 4 14.46 3.33 17.34
C ASN A 4 13.06 3.63 16.81
N ILE A 5 12.24 4.33 17.60
CA ILE A 5 10.90 4.79 17.18
C ILE A 5 11.02 5.77 15.99
N LEU A 6 12.02 6.67 16.01
CA LEU A 6 12.27 7.58 14.90
C LEU A 6 12.63 6.82 13.62
N ILE A 7 13.51 5.82 13.70
CA ILE A 7 13.87 4.96 12.56
C ILE A 7 12.64 4.23 12.03
N LEU A 8 11.83 3.63 12.92
CA LEU A 8 10.60 2.95 12.53
C LEU A 8 9.66 3.90 11.78
N LEU A 9 9.44 5.11 12.28
CA LEU A 9 8.60 6.11 11.61
C LEU A 9 9.12 6.46 10.22
N ILE A 10 10.44 6.66 10.06
CA ILE A 10 11.03 6.95 8.75
C ILE A 10 10.79 5.79 7.78
N VAL A 11 11.00 4.54 8.22
CA VAL A 11 10.78 3.35 7.40
C VAL A 11 9.31 3.25 6.96
N LEU A 12 8.37 3.43 7.89
CA LEU A 12 6.93 3.40 7.59
C LEU A 12 6.54 4.50 6.61
N ILE A 13 7.07 5.72 6.77
CA ILE A 13 6.81 6.83 5.85
C ILE A 13 7.34 6.51 4.45
N VAL A 14 8.55 5.96 4.33
CA VAL A 14 9.14 5.58 3.04
C VAL A 14 8.30 4.51 2.35
N PHE A 15 7.87 3.47 3.07
CA PHE A 15 7.02 2.42 2.50
C PHE A 15 5.65 2.94 2.08
N GLN A 16 5.02 3.82 2.87
CA GLN A 16 3.77 4.46 2.49
C GLN A 16 3.93 5.33 1.23
N LEU A 17 5.00 6.12 1.12
CA LEU A 17 5.27 6.91 -0.09
C LEU A 17 5.41 6.04 -1.34
N ILE A 18 6.09 4.89 -1.23
CA ILE A 18 6.22 3.94 -2.35
C ILE A 18 4.85 3.34 -2.69
N ILE A 19 4.05 2.94 -1.70
CA ILE A 19 2.68 2.43 -1.91
C ILE A 19 1.80 3.48 -2.60
N GLY A 20 1.83 4.73 -2.13
CA GLY A 20 1.09 5.85 -2.74
C GLY A 20 1.47 6.09 -4.20
N HIS A 21 2.77 6.03 -4.51
CA HIS A 21 3.27 6.12 -5.88
C HIS A 21 2.75 4.95 -6.74
N LEU A 22 2.86 3.71 -6.25
CA LEU A 22 2.37 2.52 -6.95
C LEU A 22 0.85 2.55 -7.17
N LEU A 23 0.08 3.08 -6.22
CA LEU A 23 -1.37 3.30 -6.37
C LEU A 23 -1.69 4.25 -7.52
N HIS A 24 -0.97 5.37 -7.61
CA HIS A 24 -1.13 6.30 -8.72
C HIS A 24 -0.79 5.64 -10.06
N ASP A 25 0.31 4.90 -10.09
CA ASP A 25 0.80 4.15 -11.23
C ASP A 25 -0.20 3.12 -11.77
N VAL A 26 -0.98 2.53 -10.88
CA VAL A 26 -2.04 1.56 -11.19
C VAL A 26 -3.26 2.23 -11.86
N GLY A 27 -3.35 3.56 -11.84
CA GLY A 27 -4.40 4.35 -12.51
C GLY A 27 -5.33 5.09 -11.55
N PHE A 28 -5.03 5.13 -10.25
CA PHE A 28 -5.79 5.97 -9.32
C PHE A 28 -5.39 7.44 -9.44
N SER A 29 -6.37 8.33 -9.29
CA SER A 29 -6.12 9.77 -9.23
C SER A 29 -5.21 10.11 -8.05
N TYR A 30 -4.33 11.09 -8.23
CA TYR A 30 -3.33 11.50 -7.24
C TYR A 30 -3.93 11.75 -5.83
N THR A 31 -5.08 12.42 -5.75
CA THR A 31 -5.81 12.67 -4.49
C THR A 31 -6.23 11.38 -3.77
N LYS A 32 -6.76 10.40 -4.51
CA LYS A 32 -7.13 9.09 -3.96
C LYS A 32 -5.90 8.32 -3.48
N SER A 33 -4.82 8.36 -4.26
CA SER A 33 -3.56 7.70 -3.89
C SER A 33 -2.97 8.28 -2.60
N ILE A 34 -2.98 9.61 -2.45
CA ILE A 34 -2.55 10.27 -1.19
C ILE A 34 -3.46 9.86 -0.03
N LEU A 35 -4.78 9.92 -0.22
CA LEU A 35 -5.72 9.59 0.85
C LEU A 35 -5.55 8.15 1.35
N LEU A 36 -5.31 7.20 0.44
CA LEU A 36 -5.10 5.80 0.78
C LEU A 36 -3.72 5.54 1.37
N MET A 37 -2.69 6.29 0.93
CA MET A 37 -1.35 6.27 1.51
C MET A 37 -1.34 6.77 2.96
N CYS A 38 -2.22 7.71 3.31
CA CYS A 38 -2.34 8.18 4.69
C CYS A 38 -2.94 7.12 5.65
N LEU A 39 -3.41 5.98 5.13
CA LEU A 39 -3.90 4.86 5.92
C LEU A 39 -2.77 3.83 6.07
N PRO A 40 -1.99 3.88 7.17
CA PRO A 40 -0.77 3.11 7.31
C PRO A 40 -1.05 1.60 7.43
N LEU A 41 0.01 0.78 7.41
CA LEU A 41 -0.07 -0.67 7.62
C LEU A 41 -0.98 -1.35 6.59
N GLY A 42 -1.01 -0.81 5.38
CA GLY A 42 -1.79 -1.31 4.25
C GLY A 42 -3.31 -1.28 4.44
N ILE A 43 -3.85 -0.54 5.39
CA ILE A 43 -5.31 -0.39 5.57
C ILE A 43 -5.94 0.16 4.28
N GLY A 44 -5.32 1.15 3.65
CA GLY A 44 -5.79 1.71 2.38
C GLY A 44 -5.80 0.68 1.24
N LEU A 45 -4.77 -0.17 1.17
CA LEU A 45 -4.69 -1.28 0.21
C LEU A 45 -5.80 -2.31 0.43
N PHE A 46 -6.05 -2.69 1.69
CA PHE A 46 -7.09 -3.65 2.04
C PHE A 46 -8.49 -3.12 1.70
N TYR A 47 -8.76 -1.85 1.99
CA TYR A 47 -9.99 -1.20 1.58
C TYR A 47 -10.18 -1.27 0.06
N LEU A 48 -9.12 -0.97 -0.69
CA LEU A 48 -9.16 -0.96 -2.14
C LEU A 48 -9.32 -2.38 -2.72
N GLN A 49 -8.77 -3.40 -2.06
CA GLN A 49 -9.03 -4.80 -2.42
C GLN A 49 -10.51 -5.14 -2.30
N LEU A 50 -11.09 -4.96 -1.11
CA LEU A 50 -12.45 -5.38 -0.80
C LEU A 50 -13.51 -4.58 -1.58
N PHE A 51 -13.34 -3.26 -1.67
CA PHE A 51 -14.39 -2.39 -2.18
C PHE A 51 -14.23 -2.00 -3.64
N TYR A 52 -13.01 -2.07 -4.20
CA TYR A 52 -12.77 -1.74 -5.60
C TYR A 52 -12.44 -2.97 -6.43
N TYR A 53 -11.39 -3.72 -6.09
CA TYR A 53 -10.95 -4.82 -6.96
C TYR A 53 -11.91 -5.98 -7.01
N GLU A 54 -12.30 -6.53 -5.85
CA GLU A 54 -13.19 -7.68 -5.77
C GLU A 54 -14.56 -7.39 -6.42
N ARG A 55 -15.05 -6.15 -6.29
CA ARG A 55 -16.34 -5.74 -6.86
C ARG A 55 -16.27 -5.46 -8.36
N LYS A 56 -15.22 -4.79 -8.83
CA LYS A 56 -15.13 -4.31 -10.22
C LYS A 56 -14.50 -5.34 -11.16
N TYR A 57 -13.67 -6.24 -10.63
CA TYR A 57 -12.92 -7.24 -11.40
C TYR A 57 -13.20 -8.64 -10.86
N PRO A 58 -14.38 -9.21 -11.15
CA PRO A 58 -14.67 -10.60 -10.79
C PRO A 58 -13.57 -11.53 -11.33
N ASN A 59 -13.21 -12.56 -10.57
CA ASN A 59 -12.11 -13.50 -10.87
C ASN A 59 -10.74 -12.82 -11.09
N TRP A 60 -10.55 -11.60 -10.60
CA TRP A 60 -9.30 -10.86 -10.73
C TRP A 60 -8.85 -10.68 -12.20
N HIS A 61 -9.80 -10.39 -13.11
CA HIS A 61 -9.52 -10.02 -14.50
C HIS A 61 -8.95 -8.59 -14.63
N VAL A 62 -7.82 -8.34 -13.96
CA VAL A 62 -6.99 -7.12 -14.08
C VAL A 62 -5.74 -7.40 -14.90
N SER A 63 -5.17 -6.36 -15.50
CA SER A 63 -3.93 -6.47 -16.28
C SER A 63 -2.78 -7.08 -15.45
N ILE A 64 -1.88 -7.82 -16.09
CA ILE A 64 -0.72 -8.43 -15.42
C ILE A 64 0.14 -7.36 -14.71
N LYS A 65 0.29 -6.18 -15.33
CA LYS A 65 1.04 -5.05 -14.77
C LYS A 65 0.42 -4.58 -13.46
N THR A 66 -0.92 -4.49 -13.40
CA THR A 66 -1.65 -4.14 -12.18
C THR A 66 -1.48 -5.21 -11.10
N LYS A 67 -1.57 -6.51 -11.45
CA LYS A 67 -1.36 -7.61 -10.49
C LYS A 67 0.01 -7.57 -9.85
N ILE A 68 1.06 -7.35 -10.65
CA ILE A 68 2.44 -7.27 -10.18
C ILE A 68 2.62 -6.08 -9.22
N ARG A 69 2.11 -4.89 -9.58
CA ARG A 69 2.16 -3.71 -8.72
C ARG A 69 1.42 -3.90 -7.40
N LEU A 70 0.24 -4.53 -7.44
CA LEU A 70 -0.51 -4.90 -6.23
C LEU A 70 0.27 -5.87 -5.35
N LYS A 71 0.91 -6.89 -5.94
CA LYS A 71 1.76 -7.83 -5.19
C LYS A 71 2.90 -7.10 -4.48
N TYR A 72 3.59 -6.18 -5.14
CA TYR A 72 4.66 -5.39 -4.50
C TYR A 72 4.13 -4.53 -3.36
N MET A 73 2.97 -3.89 -3.55
CA MET A 73 2.32 -3.13 -2.49
C MET A 73 2.01 -4.00 -1.25
N TYR A 74 1.50 -5.23 -1.42
CA TYR A 74 1.28 -6.15 -0.29
C TYR A 74 2.58 -6.61 0.38
N ILE A 75 3.65 -6.82 -0.39
CA ILE A 75 4.97 -7.17 0.17
C ILE A 75 5.51 -6.02 1.02
N LEU A 76 5.37 -4.77 0.57
CA LEU A 76 5.76 -3.59 1.35
C LEU A 76 4.96 -3.47 2.65
N THR A 77 3.63 -3.64 2.58
CA THR A 77 2.77 -3.70 3.76
C THR A 77 3.20 -4.79 4.75
N PHE A 78 3.59 -5.97 4.25
CA PHE A 78 4.10 -7.03 5.10
C PHE A 78 5.39 -6.61 5.83
N PHE A 79 6.31 -5.95 5.13
CA PHE A 79 7.52 -5.42 5.76
C PHE A 79 7.22 -4.29 6.77
N GLU A 80 6.22 -3.44 6.52
CA GLU A 80 5.74 -2.47 7.52
C GLU A 80 5.29 -3.18 8.79
N TYR A 81 4.51 -4.26 8.66
CA TYR A 81 4.04 -5.03 9.80
C TYR A 81 5.19 -5.66 10.57
N VAL A 82 6.12 -6.33 9.88
CA VAL A 82 7.31 -6.94 10.50
C VAL A 82 8.16 -5.89 11.23
N ALA A 83 8.34 -4.70 10.64
CA ALA A 83 9.14 -3.63 11.23
C ALA A 83 8.58 -3.14 12.58
N VAL A 84 7.26 -3.22 12.80
CA VAL A 84 6.63 -2.83 14.08
C VAL A 84 7.01 -3.79 15.23
N TYR A 85 7.43 -5.02 14.93
CA TYR A 85 7.80 -6.03 15.93
C TYR A 85 9.30 -6.08 16.26
N ILE A 86 10.12 -5.27 15.59
CA ILE A 86 11.59 -5.22 15.75
C ILE A 86 11.97 -3.96 16.54
#